data_AF-A0A8X6X9V0-F1
#
_entry.id   AF-A0A8X6X9V0-F1
#
_cell.length_a   1.000
_cell.length_b   1.000
_cell.length_c   1.000
_cell.angle_alpha   90.00
_cell.angle_beta   90.00
_cell.angle_gamma   90.00
#
_symmetry.space_group_name_H-M   'P 1'
#
loop_
_entity.id
_entity.type
_entity.pdbx_description
1 polymer ?
#
loop_
_entity_poly.entity_id
_entity_poly.type
_entity_poly.pdbx_seq_one_letter_code
_entity_poly.pdbx_strand_id
1 'polypeptide(L)'
;MQSVGKVKNKNLTCIPSNSEKYISFSLGPLRFLDSLQFLNASLEKLVLNLEKNELTLTNKFFKEKTDLMLHKGIYPYKYMDTFQKFNEGCLPSKEAFFSSLTNEAVSDDDYAHCQNVWKSFNLKTLGEYYTAPGLAWQACLYMSRVKLELFTDSPLT
;
A
#
# COMPACT_ATOMS: atom_id res chain seq x y z
N MET A 1 11.34 -26.55 2.19
CA MET A 1 11.80 -26.31 3.58
C MET A 1 13.00 -25.36 3.56
N GLN A 2 12.77 -24.05 3.67
CA GLN A 2 13.85 -23.09 3.93
C GLN A 2 13.85 -22.76 5.43
N SER A 3 15.02 -22.87 6.03
CA SER A 3 15.31 -22.78 7.45
C SER A 3 14.95 -21.40 8.03
N VAL A 4 14.02 -21.36 8.98
CA VAL A 4 13.84 -20.23 9.89
C VAL A 4 15.11 -20.12 10.74
N GLY A 5 15.76 -18.95 10.70
CA GLY A 5 17.03 -18.70 11.39
C GLY A 5 16.96 -18.99 12.89
N LYS A 6 18.09 -19.40 13.48
CA LYS A 6 18.23 -19.67 14.92
C LYS A 6 17.94 -18.41 15.74
N VAL A 7 16.69 -18.21 16.15
CA VAL A 7 16.32 -17.18 17.13
C VAL A 7 16.66 -17.73 18.52
N LYS A 8 17.80 -17.30 19.08
CA LYS A 8 18.16 -17.59 20.47
C LYS A 8 17.49 -16.57 21.40
N ASN A 9 16.98 -17.03 22.54
CA ASN A 9 16.53 -16.24 23.70
C ASN A 9 15.26 -15.37 23.54
N LYS A 10 14.27 -15.77 22.73
CA LYS A 10 12.92 -15.15 22.77
C LYS A 10 11.84 -16.21 22.95
N ASN A 11 10.87 -15.94 23.85
CA ASN A 11 9.71 -16.81 24.06
C ASN A 11 8.85 -16.81 22.79
N LEU A 12 8.84 -17.94 22.08
CA LEU A 12 8.04 -18.17 20.89
C LEU A 12 6.76 -18.91 21.30
N THR A 13 5.62 -18.25 21.20
CA THR A 13 4.30 -18.87 21.38
C THR A 13 3.60 -18.93 20.02
N CYS A 14 3.29 -20.15 19.60
CA CYS A 14 2.59 -20.46 18.36
C CYS A 14 1.25 -21.10 18.71
N ILE A 15 0.16 -20.66 18.07
CA ILE A 15 -1.13 -21.36 18.10
C ILE A 15 -1.27 -22.07 16.75
N PRO A 16 -0.98 -23.39 16.68
CA PRO A 16 -1.03 -24.12 15.43
C PRO A 16 -2.48 -24.48 15.08
N SER A 17 -2.89 -24.17 13.86
CA SER A 17 -3.85 -25.02 13.13
C SER A 17 -3.02 -25.88 12.19
N ASN A 18 -3.36 -27.16 12.06
CA ASN A 18 -2.53 -28.17 11.42
C ASN A 18 -2.26 -27.91 9.91
N SER A 19 -1.36 -28.73 9.35
CA SER A 19 -0.90 -28.80 7.96
C SER A 19 -1.03 -27.49 7.15
N GLU A 20 -0.10 -26.58 7.45
CA GLU A 20 0.20 -25.28 6.80
C GLU A 20 -0.56 -24.02 7.26
N LYS A 21 -1.47 -24.07 8.25
CA LYS A 21 -2.25 -22.88 8.65
C LYS A 21 -1.79 -22.18 9.94
N TYR A 22 -0.61 -21.55 9.90
CA TYR A 22 -0.19 -20.64 10.96
C TYR A 22 -1.07 -19.38 10.97
N ILE A 23 -1.95 -19.25 11.96
CA ILE A 23 -2.86 -18.11 12.11
C ILE A 23 -2.14 -16.90 12.74
N SER A 24 -1.24 -17.19 13.67
CA SER A 24 -0.39 -16.20 14.29
C SER A 24 0.83 -16.84 14.97
N PHE A 25 1.96 -16.14 14.97
CA PHE A 25 3.07 -16.45 15.86
C PHE A 25 3.50 -15.20 16.60
N SER A 26 3.87 -15.37 17.87
CA SER A 26 4.33 -14.26 18.71
C SER A 26 5.81 -14.40 19.01
N LEU A 27 6.54 -13.30 18.89
CA LEU A 27 7.95 -13.17 19.23
C LEU A 27 8.10 -12.08 20.29
N GLY A 28 8.08 -12.47 21.57
CA GLY A 28 8.02 -11.51 22.67
C GLY A 28 6.72 -10.68 22.62
N PRO A 29 6.78 -9.33 22.63
CA PRO A 29 5.58 -8.47 22.56
C PRO A 29 4.96 -8.39 21.15
N LEU A 30 5.63 -8.90 20.12
CA LEU A 30 5.17 -8.79 18.74
C LEU A 30 4.29 -9.99 18.37
N ARG A 31 3.15 -9.73 17.73
CA ARG A 31 2.25 -10.75 17.17
C ARG A 31 2.13 -10.56 15.67
N PHE A 32 2.54 -11.56 14.91
CA PHE A 32 2.37 -11.62 13.47
C PHE A 32 1.09 -12.38 13.15
N LEU A 33 0.25 -11.80 12.30
CA LEU A 33 -1.02 -12.37 11.86
C LEU A 33 -0.96 -12.59 10.35
N ASP A 34 -1.47 -13.72 9.88
CA ASP A 34 -1.69 -13.96 8.47
C ASP A 34 -3.08 -13.44 8.08
N SER A 35 -3.15 -12.23 7.53
CA SER A 35 -4.42 -11.63 7.13
C SER A 35 -5.16 -12.42 6.05
N LEU A 36 -4.48 -13.20 5.21
CA LEU A 36 -5.12 -13.92 4.11
C LEU A 36 -6.03 -15.05 4.61
N GLN A 37 -5.72 -15.63 5.77
CA GLN A 37 -6.57 -16.63 6.43
C GLN A 37 -7.87 -16.05 6.98
N PHE A 38 -7.87 -14.77 7.36
CA PHE A 38 -9.06 -14.07 7.88
C PHE A 38 -9.84 -13.35 6.79
N LEU A 39 -9.13 -12.87 5.76
CA LEU A 39 -9.65 -12.05 4.68
C LEU A 39 -9.17 -12.64 3.35
N ASN A 40 -9.82 -13.71 2.91
CA ASN A 40 -9.46 -14.46 1.71
C ASN A 40 -9.92 -13.76 0.41
N ALA A 41 -9.56 -12.49 0.26
CA ALA A 41 -9.85 -11.67 -0.91
C ALA A 41 -8.76 -10.60 -1.09
N SER A 42 -8.63 -10.05 -2.30
CA SER A 42 -7.74 -8.91 -2.53
C SER A 42 -8.24 -7.69 -1.77
N LEU A 43 -7.32 -6.80 -1.36
CA LEU A 43 -7.66 -5.53 -0.73
C LEU A 43 -8.68 -4.74 -1.55
N GLU A 44 -8.54 -4.75 -2.88
CA GLU A 44 -9.47 -4.12 -3.81
C GLU A 44 -10.91 -4.65 -3.65
N LYS A 45 -11.09 -5.98 -3.56
CA LYS A 45 -12.42 -6.57 -3.31
C LYS A 45 -12.95 -6.24 -1.92
N LEU A 46 -12.07 -6.18 -0.92
CA LEU A 46 -12.47 -5.88 0.45
C LEU A 46 -12.93 -4.42 0.60
N VAL A 47 -12.29 -3.48 -0.10
CA VAL A 47 -12.66 -2.06 -0.10
C VAL A 47 -14.06 -1.84 -0.69
N LEU A 48 -14.51 -2.68 -1.63
CA LEU A 48 -15.87 -2.58 -2.19
C LEU A 48 -16.98 -2.85 -1.17
N ASN A 49 -16.67 -3.52 -0.05
CA ASN A 49 -17.63 -3.74 1.03
C ASN A 49 -17.76 -2.55 1.97
N LEU A 50 -16.89 -1.53 1.86
CA LEU A 50 -16.96 -0.33 2.70
C LEU A 50 -18.02 0.61 2.14
N GLU A 51 -18.92 1.08 2.99
CA GLU A 51 -19.84 2.13 2.58
C GLU A 51 -19.08 3.45 2.40
N LYS A 52 -19.30 4.14 1.27
CA LYS A 52 -18.54 5.36 0.93
C LYS A 52 -18.69 6.46 1.97
N ASN A 53 -19.84 6.57 2.63
CA ASN A 53 -20.14 7.49 3.74
C ASN A 53 -19.26 7.25 4.98
N GLU A 54 -18.84 6.01 5.27
CA GLU A 54 -18.05 5.66 6.45
C GLU A 54 -16.60 6.16 6.37
N LEU A 55 -16.12 6.51 5.18
CA LEU A 55 -14.79 7.06 4.91
C LEU A 55 -14.69 8.51 5.37
N THR A 56 -14.95 8.75 6.66
CA THR A 56 -15.13 10.06 7.29
C THR A 56 -13.97 11.02 7.00
N LEU A 57 -12.73 10.53 7.13
CA LEU A 57 -11.54 11.34 6.88
C LEU A 57 -11.41 11.68 5.38
N THR A 58 -11.52 10.68 4.51
CA THR A 58 -11.41 10.86 3.06
C THR A 58 -12.49 11.81 2.56
N ASN A 59 -13.75 11.61 2.94
CA ASN A 59 -14.87 12.48 2.61
C ASN A 59 -14.68 13.92 3.10
N LYS A 60 -14.12 14.09 4.31
CA LYS A 60 -13.86 15.41 4.88
C LYS A 60 -12.83 16.21 4.07
N PHE A 61 -11.75 15.57 3.64
CA PHE A 61 -10.65 16.25 2.94
C PHE A 61 -10.89 16.38 1.44
N PHE A 62 -11.43 15.34 0.79
CA PHE A 62 -11.54 15.27 -0.66
C PHE A 62 -12.94 15.62 -1.18
N LYS A 63 -13.99 15.56 -0.34
CA LYS A 63 -15.37 15.96 -0.67
C LYS A 63 -15.82 15.35 -2.00
N GLU A 64 -16.08 16.18 -3.01
CA GLU A 64 -16.52 15.77 -4.36
C GLU A 64 -15.48 14.94 -5.12
N LYS A 65 -14.21 14.97 -4.70
CA LYS A 65 -13.11 14.20 -5.31
C LYS A 65 -12.85 12.88 -4.58
N THR A 66 -13.69 12.50 -3.62
CA THR A 66 -13.46 11.29 -2.81
C THR A 66 -13.47 10.03 -3.68
N ASP A 67 -14.35 9.95 -4.67
CA ASP A 67 -14.40 8.79 -5.59
C ASP A 67 -13.09 8.55 -6.34
N LEU A 68 -12.31 9.61 -6.61
CA LEU A 68 -10.99 9.52 -7.22
C LEU A 68 -9.95 8.89 -6.28
N MET A 69 -10.14 9.00 -4.97
CA MET A 69 -9.23 8.48 -3.95
C MET A 69 -9.54 7.04 -3.52
N LEU A 70 -10.69 6.49 -3.95
CA LEU A 70 -11.09 5.12 -3.61
C LEU A 70 -10.46 4.07 -4.54
N HIS A 71 -9.96 4.51 -5.69
CA HIS A 71 -9.30 3.63 -6.64
C HIS A 71 -7.82 3.48 -6.29
N LYS A 72 -7.33 2.26 -6.49
CA LYS A 72 -5.90 1.97 -6.32
C LYS A 72 -5.10 2.72 -7.38
N GLY A 73 -4.11 3.49 -6.95
CA GLY A 73 -3.16 4.13 -7.85
C GLY A 73 -2.31 3.10 -8.60
N ILE A 74 -2.09 3.35 -9.89
CA ILE A 74 -1.30 2.47 -10.77
C ILE A 74 0.11 3.02 -10.86
N TYR A 75 1.10 2.14 -10.64
CA TYR A 75 2.50 2.55 -10.54
C TYR A 75 3.35 1.92 -11.65
N PRO A 76 4.03 2.72 -12.49
CA PRO A 76 4.83 2.23 -13.60
C PRO A 76 6.24 1.85 -13.11
N TYR A 77 6.36 0.66 -12.53
CA TYR A 77 7.61 0.20 -11.87
C TYR A 77 8.84 0.23 -12.78
N LYS A 78 8.71 -0.17 -14.04
CA LYS A 78 9.82 -0.13 -15.01
C LYS A 78 10.23 1.29 -15.36
N TYR A 79 9.26 2.19 -15.41
CA TYR A 79 9.52 3.57 -15.73
C TYR A 79 10.18 4.30 -14.57
N MET A 80 9.76 4.06 -13.32
CA MET A 80 10.29 4.74 -12.13
C MET A 80 11.62 4.15 -11.65
N ASP A 81 12.63 4.19 -12.51
CA ASP A 81 13.98 3.65 -12.27
C ASP A 81 14.94 4.63 -11.56
N THR A 82 14.59 5.91 -11.51
CA THR A 82 15.45 7.00 -11.03
C THR A 82 14.63 8.02 -10.28
N PHE A 83 15.24 8.62 -9.25
CA PHE A 83 14.54 9.58 -8.40
C PHE A 83 14.20 10.89 -9.14
N GLN A 84 14.98 11.24 -10.17
CA GLN A 84 14.76 12.43 -10.99
C GLN A 84 13.39 12.41 -11.69
N LYS A 85 12.86 11.22 -11.99
CA LYS A 85 11.55 11.07 -12.66
C LYS A 85 10.40 11.63 -11.83
N PHE A 86 10.55 11.70 -10.51
CA PHE A 86 9.55 12.36 -9.67
C PHE A 86 9.40 13.86 -9.97
N ASN A 87 10.41 14.51 -10.57
CA ASN A 87 10.31 15.92 -10.96
C ASN A 87 9.67 16.12 -12.35
N GLU A 88 9.38 15.04 -13.09
CA GLU A 88 8.77 15.16 -14.41
C GLU A 88 7.34 15.69 -14.33
N GLY A 89 7.01 16.62 -15.22
CA GLY A 89 5.76 17.36 -15.21
C GLY A 89 4.64 16.80 -16.08
N CYS A 90 4.80 15.57 -16.56
CA CYS A 90 3.81 14.89 -17.37
C CYS A 90 3.65 13.44 -16.90
N LEU A 91 2.46 12.88 -17.13
CA LEU A 91 2.24 11.45 -16.94
C LEU A 91 3.05 10.65 -17.98
N PRO A 92 3.61 9.49 -17.61
CA PRO A 92 4.28 8.61 -18.56
C PRO A 92 3.26 8.09 -19.58
N SER A 93 3.74 7.62 -20.73
CA SER A 93 2.85 7.01 -21.72
C SER A 93 2.21 5.72 -21.18
N LYS A 94 1.08 5.31 -21.76
CA LYS A 94 0.34 4.11 -21.31
C LYS A 94 1.22 2.85 -21.31
N GLU A 95 2.11 2.74 -22.29
CA GLU A 95 3.04 1.61 -22.46
C GLU A 95 4.04 1.51 -21.30
N ALA A 96 4.38 2.63 -20.68
CA ALA A 96 5.28 2.69 -19.53
C ALA A 96 4.69 2.01 -18.27
N PHE A 97 3.36 1.81 -18.22
CA PHE A 97 2.65 1.12 -17.14
C PHE A 97 2.60 -0.41 -17.32
N PHE A 98 3.27 -0.97 -18.33
CA PHE A 98 3.31 -2.41 -18.53
C PHE A 98 3.91 -3.14 -17.31
N SER A 99 3.13 -4.04 -16.72
CA SER A 99 3.54 -4.84 -15.58
C SER A 99 4.32 -6.07 -16.04
N SER A 100 5.62 -6.13 -15.78
CA SER A 100 6.40 -7.35 -16.04
C SER A 100 6.05 -8.51 -15.12
N LEU A 101 5.44 -8.24 -13.96
CA LEU A 101 5.07 -9.27 -13.00
C LEU A 101 3.87 -10.08 -13.49
N THR A 102 2.89 -9.40 -14.09
CA THR A 102 1.68 -10.03 -14.66
C THR A 102 1.75 -10.20 -16.17
N ASN A 103 2.76 -9.60 -16.83
CA ASN A 103 2.91 -9.54 -18.28
C ASN A 103 1.68 -8.94 -18.99
N GLU A 104 1.07 -7.95 -18.36
CA GLU A 104 -0.17 -7.30 -18.81
C GLU A 104 0.04 -5.80 -18.98
N ALA A 105 -0.63 -5.25 -20.00
CA ALA A 105 -0.77 -3.81 -20.17
C ALA A 105 -1.83 -3.26 -19.22
N VAL A 106 -1.67 -2.00 -18.83
CA VAL A 106 -2.72 -1.28 -18.09
C VAL A 106 -3.99 -1.16 -18.94
N SER A 107 -5.16 -1.29 -18.32
CA SER A 107 -6.43 -1.10 -19.04
C SER A 107 -6.62 0.36 -19.47
N ASP A 108 -7.48 0.61 -20.45
CA ASP A 108 -7.80 1.98 -20.89
C ASP A 108 -8.48 2.78 -19.78
N ASP A 109 -9.41 2.16 -19.05
CA ASP A 109 -10.16 2.78 -17.96
C ASP A 109 -9.23 3.20 -16.81
N ASP A 110 -8.29 2.33 -16.47
CA ASP A 110 -7.24 2.56 -15.47
C ASP A 110 -6.33 3.73 -15.82
N TYR A 111 -5.89 3.81 -17.08
CA TYR A 111 -5.05 4.91 -17.55
C TYR A 111 -5.85 6.22 -17.65
N ALA A 112 -7.11 6.17 -18.10
CA ALA A 112 -8.02 7.32 -18.09
C ALA A 112 -8.26 7.83 -16.66
N HIS A 113 -8.39 6.94 -15.69
CA HIS A 113 -8.48 7.30 -14.28
C HIS A 113 -7.23 8.06 -13.82
N CYS A 114 -6.03 7.60 -14.15
CA CYS A 114 -4.78 8.30 -13.82
C CYS A 114 -4.76 9.73 -14.39
N GLN A 115 -5.20 9.91 -15.63
CA GLN A 115 -5.31 11.23 -16.28
C GLN A 115 -6.35 12.12 -15.59
N ASN A 116 -7.48 11.55 -15.18
CA ASN A 116 -8.53 12.28 -14.47
C ASN A 116 -8.04 12.75 -13.10
N VAL A 117 -7.33 11.92 -12.35
CA VAL A 117 -6.70 12.31 -11.06
C VAL A 117 -5.70 13.44 -11.28
N TRP A 118 -4.78 13.28 -12.23
CA TRP A 118 -3.77 14.31 -12.55
C TRP A 118 -4.39 15.68 -12.81
N LYS A 119 -5.41 15.72 -13.68
CA LYS A 119 -6.13 16.95 -14.04
C LYS A 119 -6.96 17.50 -12.87
N SER A 120 -7.70 16.63 -12.17
CA SER A 120 -8.61 17.04 -11.10
C SER A 120 -7.89 17.66 -9.91
N PHE A 121 -6.68 17.20 -9.62
CA PHE A 121 -5.85 17.73 -8.54
C PHE A 121 -4.84 18.79 -8.99
N ASN A 122 -4.81 19.12 -10.29
CA ASN A 122 -3.87 20.08 -10.89
C ASN A 122 -2.41 19.78 -10.50
N LEU A 123 -2.06 18.49 -10.57
CA LEU A 123 -0.75 17.99 -10.17
C LEU A 123 0.30 18.40 -11.20
N LYS A 124 1.46 18.82 -10.70
CA LYS A 124 2.52 19.38 -11.53
C LYS A 124 3.67 18.44 -11.74
N THR A 125 3.84 17.44 -10.88
CA THR A 125 4.96 16.51 -10.94
C THR A 125 4.53 15.08 -10.64
N LEU A 126 5.26 14.09 -11.16
CA LEU A 126 5.07 12.67 -10.81
C LEU A 126 5.23 12.44 -9.31
N GLY A 127 6.11 13.22 -8.66
CA GLY A 127 6.24 13.36 -7.22
C GLY A 127 4.91 13.62 -6.56
N GLU A 128 4.27 14.73 -6.90
CA GLU A 128 2.97 15.09 -6.35
C GLU A 128 1.91 14.01 -6.64
N TYR A 129 1.89 13.42 -7.83
CA TYR A 129 0.92 12.37 -8.18
C TYR A 129 1.07 11.09 -7.36
N TYR A 130 2.28 10.54 -7.25
CA TYR A 130 2.51 9.29 -6.53
C TYR A 130 2.60 9.47 -5.02
N THR A 131 2.95 10.67 -4.57
CA THR A 131 2.95 10.98 -3.13
C THR A 131 1.62 11.52 -2.64
N ALA A 132 0.72 12.10 -3.44
CA ALA A 132 -0.57 12.59 -2.94
C ALA A 132 -1.43 11.51 -2.24
N PRO A 133 -1.55 10.27 -2.76
CA PRO A 133 -2.17 9.16 -2.03
C PRO A 133 -1.32 8.69 -0.82
N GLY A 134 0.01 8.70 -0.93
CA GLY A 134 0.93 8.34 0.16
C GLY A 134 0.97 9.36 1.30
N LEU A 135 0.74 10.64 0.99
CA LEU A 135 0.58 11.76 1.90
C LEU A 135 -0.72 11.63 2.67
N ALA A 136 -1.76 10.96 2.14
CA ALA A 136 -2.93 10.61 2.93
C ALA A 136 -2.56 9.62 4.05
N TRP A 137 -1.63 8.70 3.81
CA TRP A 137 -1.12 7.78 4.83
C TRP A 137 -0.22 8.49 5.84
N GLN A 138 0.70 9.35 5.39
CA GLN A 138 1.51 10.19 6.29
C GLN A 138 0.66 11.20 7.08
N ALA A 139 -0.36 11.79 6.47
CA ALA A 139 -1.33 12.65 7.15
C ALA A 139 -2.17 11.85 8.15
N CYS A 140 -2.63 10.64 7.80
CA CYS A 140 -3.29 9.74 8.76
C CYS A 140 -2.38 9.41 9.95
N LEU A 141 -1.10 9.11 9.73
CA LEU A 141 -0.14 8.85 10.80
C LEU A 141 0.11 10.09 11.66
N TYR A 142 0.30 11.25 11.03
CA TYR A 142 0.48 12.53 11.71
C TYR A 142 -0.75 12.92 12.54
N MET A 143 -1.95 12.75 11.99
CA MET A 143 -3.22 13.08 12.64
C MET A 143 -3.59 12.10 13.74
N SER A 144 -3.26 10.81 13.58
CA SER A 144 -3.52 9.76 14.59
C SER A 144 -2.53 9.81 15.76
N ARG A 145 -1.44 10.59 15.66
CA ARG A 145 -0.34 10.66 16.64
C ARG A 145 0.30 9.31 16.94
N VAL A 146 0.09 8.32 16.08
CA VAL A 146 0.69 6.99 16.21
C VAL A 146 2.18 7.12 15.93
N LYS A 147 3.01 6.93 16.95
CA LYS A 147 4.46 6.84 16.77
C LYS A 147 4.80 5.48 16.16
N LEU A 148 5.25 5.49 14.91
CA LEU A 148 5.89 4.33 14.30
C LEU A 148 7.34 4.30 14.76
N GLU A 149 7.70 3.36 15.63
CA GLU A 149 9.09 3.10 15.96
C GLU A 149 9.73 2.32 14.80
N LEU A 150 10.81 2.87 14.22
CA LEU A 150 11.62 2.13 13.27
C LEU A 150 12.30 0.97 14.01
N PHE A 151 12.27 -0.22 13.41
CA PHE A 151 13.10 -1.32 13.87
C PHE A 151 14.57 -0.89 13.80
N THR A 152 15.19 -0.69 14.96
CA THR A 152 16.64 -0.65 15.06
C THR A 152 17.11 -2.06 15.35
N ASP A 153 18.10 -2.53 14.60
CA ASP A 153 18.73 -3.82 14.89
C ASP A 153 19.20 -3.80 16.34
N SER A 154 18.89 -4.87 17.08
CA SER A 154 19.43 -5.04 18.43
C SER A 154 20.95 -4.97 18.34
N PRO A 155 21.64 -4.16 19.16
CA PRO A 155 23.08 -4.25 19.25
C PRO A 155 23.41 -5.70 19.60
N LEU A 156 24.24 -6.32 18.75
CA LEU A 156 24.75 -7.67 18.95
C LEU A 156 25.49 -7.67 20.30
N THR A 157 24.87 -8.25 21.33
CA THR A 157 25.50 -8.62 22.60
C THR A 157 25.87 -10.09 22.58
#